data_AF-A0A7K1VRG6-F1
#
_entry.id   AF-A0A7K1VRG6-F1
#
_cell.length_a   1.000
_cell.length_b   1.000
_cell.length_c   1.000
_cell.angle_alpha   90.00
_cell.angle_beta   90.00
_cell.angle_gamma   90.00
#
_symmetry.space_group_name_H-M   'P 1'
#
loop_
_entity.id
_entity.type
_entity.pdbx_description
1 polymer ?
#
loop_
_entity_poly.entity_id
_entity_poly.type
_entity_poly.pdbx_seq_one_letter_code
_entity_poly.pdbx_strand_id
1 'polypeptide(L)'
;MTIETTRLIEVELEGWSLDCCGQPFQVGDEVTWILATLPQRTAGPIRYLEERHGSSLPVLEVTGVVRSLVGLLVTGRRLAIGEG
;
A
#
# COMPACT_ATOMS: atom_id res chain seq x y z
N MET A 1 18.24 -24.48 -4.49
CA MET A 1 18.56 -23.51 -3.42
C MET A 1 17.58 -22.36 -3.59
N THR A 2 16.41 -22.49 -2.97
CA THR A 2 15.29 -21.57 -3.21
C THR A 2 15.25 -20.60 -2.05
N ILE A 3 15.75 -19.39 -2.26
CA ILE A 3 15.39 -18.29 -1.36
C ILE A 3 13.98 -17.87 -1.78
N GLU A 4 12.96 -18.57 -1.30
CA GLU A 4 11.61 -17.99 -1.23
C GLU A 4 11.63 -16.95 -0.12
N THR A 5 12.29 -15.82 -0.38
CA THR A 5 11.96 -14.62 0.35
C THR A 5 10.55 -14.27 -0.10
N THR A 6 9.57 -14.61 0.73
CA THR A 6 8.28 -13.93 0.75
C THR A 6 8.61 -12.45 0.66
N ARG A 7 8.46 -11.84 -0.52
CA ARG A 7 8.91 -10.48 -0.76
C ARG A 7 8.04 -9.58 0.10
N LEU A 8 8.56 -9.16 1.25
CA LEU A 8 7.89 -8.18 2.09
C LEU A 8 7.76 -6.90 1.27
N ILE A 9 6.54 -6.42 1.13
CA ILE A 9 6.23 -5.13 0.53
C ILE A 9 5.60 -4.26 1.60
N GLU A 10 5.84 -2.96 1.50
CA GLU A 10 5.17 -1.96 2.30
C GLU A 10 4.04 -1.38 1.47
N VAL A 11 2.81 -1.41 1.99
CA VAL A 11 1.65 -0.78 1.38
C VAL A 11 1.30 0.44 2.22
N GLU A 12 1.41 1.61 1.63
CA GLU A 12 0.92 2.85 2.23
C GLU A 12 -0.58 2.96 1.93
N LEU A 13 -1.37 3.18 2.98
CA LEU A 13 -2.79 3.51 2.89
C LEU A 13 -3.00 4.90 3.47
N GLU A 14 -3.87 5.68 2.84
CA GLU A 14 -4.27 6.98 3.36
C GLU A 14 -5.39 6.78 4.39
N GLY A 15 -5.31 7.44 5.55
CA GLY A 15 -6.26 7.21 6.64
C GLY A 15 -7.73 7.40 6.23
N TRP A 16 -7.99 8.40 5.38
CA TRP A 16 -9.34 8.68 4.86
C TRP A 16 -9.86 7.59 3.91
N SER A 17 -8.98 6.82 3.25
CA SER A 17 -9.42 5.77 2.31
C SER A 17 -10.14 4.65 3.05
N LEU A 18 -9.67 4.32 4.27
CA LEU A 18 -10.33 3.38 5.18
C LEU A 18 -11.69 3.88 5.68
N ASP A 19 -11.88 5.19 5.82
CA ASP A 19 -13.15 5.78 6.26
C ASP A 19 -14.20 5.86 5.12
N CYS A 20 -13.76 5.88 3.86
CA CYS A 20 -14.64 6.07 2.70
C CYS A 20 -15.07 4.77 2.04
N CYS A 21 -14.10 3.92 1.67
CA CYS A 21 -14.35 2.72 0.87
C CYS A 21 -13.38 1.56 1.13
N GLY A 22 -12.43 1.75 2.05
CA GLY A 22 -11.52 0.70 2.48
C GLY A 22 -12.27 -0.42 3.19
N GLN A 23 -11.77 -1.64 3.02
CA GLN A 23 -12.22 -2.77 3.81
C GLN A 23 -11.36 -2.84 5.07
N PRO A 24 -11.94 -2.95 6.28
CA PRO A 24 -11.16 -3.21 7.47
C PRO A 24 -10.34 -4.50 7.34
N PHE A 25 -9.12 -4.48 7.87
CA PHE A 25 -8.24 -5.65 7.94
C PHE A 25 -7.41 -5.60 9.23
N GLN A 26 -6.86 -6.74 9.62
CA GLN A 26 -5.96 -6.88 10.75
C GLN A 26 -4.75 -7.75 10.38
N VAL A 27 -3.76 -7.81 11.28
CA VAL A 27 -2.62 -8.72 11.12
C VAL A 27 -3.12 -10.16 11.04
N GLY A 28 -2.68 -10.89 10.02
CA GLY A 28 -3.08 -12.28 9.73
C GLY A 28 -4.13 -12.42 8.65
N ASP A 29 -4.84 -11.35 8.27
CA ASP A 29 -5.83 -11.41 7.21
C ASP A 29 -5.17 -11.58 5.83
N GLU A 30 -5.82 -12.34 4.95
CA GLU A 30 -5.53 -12.35 3.52
C GLU A 30 -6.34 -11.24 2.84
N VAL A 31 -5.66 -10.40 2.07
CA VAL A 31 -6.22 -9.19 1.46
C VAL A 31 -5.70 -9.05 0.03
N THR A 32 -6.56 -8.52 -0.85
CA THR A 32 -6.20 -8.15 -2.22
C THR A 32 -6.21 -6.64 -2.36
N TRP A 33 -5.10 -6.08 -2.85
CA TRP A 33 -4.93 -4.66 -3.12
C TRP A 33 -4.60 -4.42 -4.58
N ILE A 34 -5.01 -3.26 -5.09
CA ILE A 34 -4.49 -2.68 -6.32
C ILE A 34 -3.41 -1.69 -5.91
N LEU A 35 -2.21 -1.85 -6.43
CA LEU A 35 -1.00 -1.21 -5.93
C LEU A 35 -0.33 -0.37 -7.02
N ALA A 36 -0.19 0.93 -6.78
CA ALA A 36 0.65 1.81 -7.58
C ALA A 36 2.08 1.83 -7.03
N THR A 37 3.08 1.78 -7.91
CA THR A 37 4.49 1.76 -7.49
C THR A 37 4.93 3.14 -7.01
N LEU A 38 5.50 3.23 -5.81
CA LEU A 38 6.13 4.46 -5.31
C LEU A 38 7.63 4.50 -5.65
N PRO A 39 8.26 5.69 -5.71
CA PRO A 39 9.71 5.80 -5.91
C PRO A 39 10.49 4.95 -4.90
N GLN A 40 11.47 4.20 -5.42
CA GLN A 40 12.32 3.34 -4.59
C GLN A 40 13.09 4.15 -3.56
N ARG A 41 13.16 3.63 -2.33
CA ARG A 41 14.08 4.13 -1.29
C ARG A 41 15.46 3.54 -1.50
N THR A 42 16.49 4.21 -0.97
CA THR A 42 17.89 3.73 -0.97
C THR A 42 18.07 2.43 -0.17
N ALA A 43 17.18 2.14 0.80
CA ALA A 43 17.15 0.91 1.58
C ALA A 43 15.72 0.60 2.08
N GLY A 44 15.43 -0.68 2.35
CA GLY A 44 14.15 -1.17 2.88
C GLY A 44 13.28 -1.92 1.87
N PRO A 45 12.09 -2.36 2.28
CA PRO A 45 11.11 -3.00 1.40
C PRO A 45 10.67 -2.10 0.24
N ILE A 46 10.20 -2.71 -0.85
CA ILE A 46 9.54 -1.96 -1.93
C ILE A 46 8.23 -1.41 -1.39
N ARG A 47 7.96 -0.14 -1.71
CA ARG A 47 6.74 0.54 -1.30
C ARG A 47 5.77 0.68 -2.44
N TYR A 48 4.50 0.48 -2.11
CA TYR A 48 3.37 0.71 -2.97
C TYR A 48 2.38 1.61 -2.26
N LEU A 49 1.60 2.36 -3.03
CA LEU A 49 0.40 3.00 -2.53
C LEU A 49 -0.78 2.11 -2.90
N GLU A 50 -1.69 1.90 -1.95
CA GLU A 50 -3.00 1.35 -2.27
C GLU A 50 -3.75 2.34 -3.17
N GLU A 51 -4.11 1.89 -4.37
CA GLU A 51 -4.71 2.72 -5.40
C GLU A 51 -6.08 2.16 -5.75
N ARG A 52 -7.12 2.97 -5.55
CA ARG A 52 -8.51 2.54 -5.75
C ARG A 52 -9.33 3.56 -6.57
N HIS A 53 -8.70 4.63 -7.06
CA HIS A 53 -9.39 5.82 -7.57
C HIS A 53 -9.07 6.13 -9.04
N GLY A 54 -8.38 5.21 -9.71
CA GLY A 54 -8.10 5.31 -11.13
C GLY A 54 -6.86 6.16 -11.40
N SER A 55 -5.72 5.72 -10.87
CA SER A 55 -4.43 6.32 -11.23
C SER A 55 -4.11 6.17 -12.71
N SER A 56 -3.46 7.18 -13.28
CA SER A 56 -2.79 7.08 -14.59
C SER A 56 -1.49 6.29 -14.53
N LEU A 57 -1.04 5.86 -13.34
CA LEU A 57 0.14 5.04 -13.14
C LEU A 57 -0.17 3.56 -13.40
N PRO A 58 0.82 2.76 -13.84
CA PRO A 58 0.69 1.32 -13.87
C PRO A 58 0.38 0.78 -12.47
N VAL A 59 -0.68 -0.01 -12.37
CA VAL A 59 -1.11 -0.68 -11.13
C VAL A 59 -0.93 -2.19 -11.23
N LEU A 60 -0.72 -2.82 -10.08
CA LEU A 60 -0.60 -4.27 -9.92
C LEU A 60 -1.66 -4.76 -8.93
N GLU A 61 -2.42 -5.79 -9.29
CA GLU A 61 -3.26 -6.49 -8.31
C GLU A 61 -2.40 -7.51 -7.54
N VAL A 62 -2.43 -7.42 -6.21
CA VAL A 62 -1.61 -8.25 -5.32
C VAL A 62 -2.47 -8.78 -4.18
N THR A 63 -2.49 -10.11 -4.02
CA THR A 63 -3.04 -10.80 -2.86
C THR A 63 -1.93 -11.22 -1.90
N GLY A 64 -2.10 -10.96 -0.61
CA GLY A 64 -1.12 -11.33 0.41
C GLY A 64 -1.68 -11.33 1.82
N VAL A 65 -0.86 -11.76 2.77
CA VAL A 65 -1.21 -11.81 4.19
C VAL A 65 -0.62 -10.61 4.93
N VAL A 66 -1.44 -9.89 5.69
CA VAL A 66 -1.01 -8.75 6.50
C VAL A 66 -0.06 -9.23 7.61
N ARG A 67 1.18 -8.75 7.61
CA ARG A 67 2.20 -9.15 8.61
C ARG A 67 2.39 -8.14 9.75
N SER A 68 2.18 -6.86 9.48
CA SER A 68 2.34 -5.78 10.47
C SER A 68 1.57 -4.54 10.05
N LEU A 69 1.12 -3.75 11.02
CA LEU A 69 0.46 -2.45 10.80
C LEU A 69 1.22 -1.36 11.56
N VAL A 70 1.49 -0.25 10.89
CA VAL A 70 2.12 0.94 11.47
C VAL A 70 1.32 2.16 11.07
N GLY A 71 0.74 2.86 12.05
CA GLY A 71 0.06 4.13 11.84
C GLY A 71 1.03 5.31 11.97
N LEU A 72 0.98 6.26 11.03
CA LEU A 72 1.76 7.49 11.08
C LEU A 72 0.81 8.69 11.02
N LEU A 73 0.95 9.62 11.96
CA LEU A 73 0.26 10.91 11.85
C LEU A 73 1.08 11.83 10.94
N VAL A 74 0.49 12.20 9.80
CA VAL A 74 1.11 13.14 8.86
C VAL A 74 0.45 14.51 9.02
N THR A 75 1.20 15.51 9.47
CA THR A 75 0.74 16.90 9.55
C THR A 75 1.21 17.68 8.32
N GLY A 76 0.31 17.95 7.37
CA GLY A 76 0.62 18.70 6.14
C GLY A 76 -0.28 18.29 4.96
N ARG A 77 -0.21 19.01 3.83
CA ARG A 77 -0.89 18.60 2.60
C ARG A 77 -0.09 17.46 1.96
N ARG A 78 -0.71 16.28 1.86
CA ARG A 78 -0.31 15.20 0.96
C ARG A 78 -1.30 15.24 -0.20
N LEU A 79 -0.80 15.45 -1.41
CA LEU A 79 -1.65 15.38 -2.60
C LEU A 79 -2.14 13.94 -2.73
N ALA A 80 -3.45 13.75 -2.79
CA ALA A 80 -4.01 12.48 -3.22
C ALA A 80 -3.64 12.28 -4.70
N ILE A 81 -3.30 11.06 -5.09
CA ILE A 81 -3.07 10.76 -6.51
C ILE A 81 -4.42 10.95 -7.24
N GLY A 82 -4.44 11.86 -8.23
CA GLY A 82 -5.66 12.28 -8.93
C GLY A 82 -6.04 13.75 -8.70
N GLU A 83 -5.44 14.44 -7.73
CA GLU A 83 -5.52 15.90 -7.60
C GLU A 83 -4.35 16.55 -8.38
N GLY A 84 -4.51 16.67 -9.70
CA GLY A 84 -3.54 17.33 -10.60
C GLY A 84 -4.13 17.63 -11.97
#